data_AF-A0A2G9QFW0-F1
#
_entry.id   AF-A0A2G9QFW0-F1
#
_cell.length_a   1.000
_cell.length_b   1.000
_cell.length_c   1.000
_cell.angle_alpha   90.00
_cell.angle_beta   90.00
_cell.angle_gamma   90.00
#
_symmetry.space_group_name_H-M   'P 1'
#
loop_
_entity.id
_entity.type
_entity.pdbx_description
1 polymer ?
#
loop_
_entity_poly.entity_id
_entity_poly.type
_entity_poly.pdbx_seq_one_letter_code
_entity_poly.pdbx_strand_id
1 'polypeptide(L)'
;MSFPFLVLGELAALYTNAIMSSKATSMEYVVMSISQIENEAAVREATEHYEKMMKERVRFPTETDKEFTELSIECEKEALQIFMKKSFKDCELSFQKQYLKNMEQKKHEFSEMKRMRSLKYCEELIRKHSKDHEEAMRQGLYCTPGGYQKFQEDMGQIVERYNKEPGKGLQAESALQDFIMTKETLKISIMKADETLTEQQKKDEENRSCRKMEELEKKIKELKLSQESKTAEEKKRTADMNLTAFLEKKLSDIQMMQEKLNLVMQAKEREQGLYTSQGFYEEADMYRQQLKDLKGEVEKLKKTSWVDSAVDMFCDIVQFISWKGAVVAGLVRTARDFFKKKGS
;
A
#
# COMPACT_ATOMS: atom_id res chain seq x y z
N MET A 1 -23.40 -2.16 21.36
CA MET A 1 -22.90 -1.00 20.58
C MET A 1 -22.59 0.11 21.56
N SER A 2 -21.32 0.43 21.78
CA SER A 2 -20.97 1.67 22.49
C SER A 2 -21.04 2.78 21.45
N PHE A 3 -22.01 3.69 21.55
CA PHE A 3 -21.94 4.93 20.80
C PHE A 3 -20.71 5.69 21.29
N PRO A 4 -19.74 6.05 20.43
CA PRO A 4 -18.59 6.85 20.85
C PRO A 4 -19.10 8.19 21.41
N PHE A 5 -18.51 8.67 22.51
CA PHE A 5 -18.86 9.96 23.12
C PHE A 5 -18.80 11.13 22.12
N LEU A 6 -17.99 11.02 21.07
CA LEU A 6 -17.90 11.99 19.97
C LEU A 6 -19.24 12.11 19.20
N VAL A 7 -19.85 10.98 18.83
CA VAL A 7 -21.10 10.93 18.06
C VAL A 7 -22.25 11.58 18.83
N LEU A 8 -22.33 11.35 20.14
CA LEU A 8 -23.38 11.96 20.98
C LEU A 8 -23.18 13.48 21.14
N GLY A 9 -21.92 13.92 21.30
CA GLY A 9 -21.57 15.34 21.39
C GLY A 9 -21.91 16.09 20.11
N GLU A 10 -21.57 15.52 18.96
CA GLU A 10 -21.86 16.08 17.63
C GLU A 10 -23.37 16.19 17.38
N LEU A 11 -24.11 15.12 17.72
CA LEU A 11 -25.57 15.06 17.56
C LEU A 11 -26.24 16.12 18.44
N ALA A 12 -25.81 16.24 19.70
CA ALA A 12 -26.30 17.28 20.61
C ALA A 12 -25.98 18.70 20.10
N ALA A 13 -24.78 18.93 19.58
CA ALA A 13 -24.38 20.23 19.02
C ALA A 13 -25.19 20.59 17.77
N LEU A 14 -25.38 19.64 16.84
CA LEU A 14 -26.16 19.83 15.61
C LEU A 14 -27.63 20.13 15.91
N TYR A 15 -28.28 19.36 16.78
CA TYR A 15 -29.67 19.62 17.17
C TYR A 15 -29.81 20.93 17.96
N THR A 16 -28.86 21.27 18.84
CA THR A 16 -28.88 22.54 19.57
C THR A 16 -28.77 23.73 18.61
N ASN A 17 -27.86 23.67 17.64
CA ASN A 17 -27.71 24.71 16.61
C ASN A 17 -28.95 24.83 15.71
N ALA A 18 -29.59 23.71 15.37
CA ALA A 18 -30.86 23.70 14.62
C ALA A 18 -31.97 24.45 15.36
N ILE A 19 -32.10 24.18 16.67
CA ILE A 19 -33.08 24.81 17.55
C ILE A 19 -32.76 26.31 17.71
N MET A 20 -31.50 26.67 17.94
CA MET A 20 -31.05 28.05 18.11
C MET A 20 -31.18 28.90 16.84
N SER A 21 -31.10 28.29 15.66
CA SER A 21 -31.19 28.98 14.36
C SER A 21 -32.60 28.98 13.74
N SER A 22 -33.60 28.40 14.42
CA SER A 22 -34.95 28.17 13.89
C SER A 22 -34.98 27.47 12.52
N LYS A 23 -33.92 26.73 12.17
CA LYS A 23 -33.82 25.95 10.93
C LYS A 23 -34.05 24.48 11.26
N ALA A 24 -35.10 23.90 10.68
CA ALA A 24 -35.29 22.45 10.71
C ALA A 24 -34.08 21.77 10.05
N THR A 25 -33.34 20.98 10.82
CA THR A 25 -32.24 20.17 10.29
C THR A 25 -32.78 18.78 10.00
N SER A 26 -32.73 18.36 8.73
CA SER A 26 -33.17 17.01 8.37
C SER A 26 -32.24 15.98 9.01
N MET A 27 -32.79 14.83 9.43
CA MET A 27 -32.00 13.71 9.94
C MET A 27 -30.95 13.25 8.91
N GLU A 28 -31.26 13.40 7.62
CA GLU A 28 -30.34 13.14 6.52
C GLU A 28 -29.06 14.00 6.59
N TYR A 29 -29.20 15.30 6.86
CA TYR A 29 -28.06 16.21 7.01
C TYR A 29 -27.20 15.83 8.22
N VAL A 30 -27.83 15.54 9.36
CA VAL A 30 -27.11 15.10 10.57
C VAL A 30 -26.29 13.83 10.30
N VAL A 31 -26.90 12.83 9.66
CA VAL A 31 -26.20 11.59 9.31
C VAL A 31 -25.06 11.84 8.33
N MET A 32 -25.21 12.77 7.39
CA MET A 32 -24.15 13.14 6.46
C MET A 32 -22.96 13.80 7.17
N SER A 33 -23.21 14.78 8.05
CA SER A 33 -22.16 15.43 8.84
C SER A 33 -21.40 14.45 9.72
N ILE A 34 -22.10 13.55 10.44
CA ILE A 34 -21.45 12.55 11.30
C ILE A 34 -20.64 11.57 10.45
N SER A 35 -21.17 11.14 9.30
CA SER A 35 -20.43 10.24 8.41
C SER A 35 -19.13 10.87 7.91
N GLN A 36 -19.12 12.17 7.63
CA GLN A 36 -17.92 12.87 7.19
C GLN A 36 -16.83 12.86 8.26
N ILE A 37 -17.19 13.18 9.50
CA ILE A 37 -16.26 13.27 10.64
C ILE A 37 -15.71 11.90 11.01
N GLU A 38 -16.59 10.89 11.13
CA GLU A 38 -16.20 9.53 11.47
C GLU A 38 -15.38 8.87 10.35
N ASN A 39 -15.70 9.12 9.08
CA ASN A 39 -14.91 8.61 7.97
C ASN A 39 -13.51 9.26 7.92
N GLU A 40 -13.40 10.57 8.16
CA GLU A 40 -12.10 11.24 8.23
C GLU A 40 -11.24 10.70 9.38
N ALA A 41 -11.84 10.53 10.57
CA ALA A 41 -11.19 9.91 11.71
C ALA A 41 -10.77 8.46 11.39
N ALA A 42 -11.62 7.68 10.72
CA ALA A 42 -11.32 6.31 10.32
C ALA A 42 -10.09 6.24 9.39
N VAL A 43 -9.98 7.13 8.39
CA VAL A 43 -8.81 7.21 7.49
C VAL A 43 -7.55 7.53 8.29
N ARG A 44 -7.61 8.56 9.15
CA ARG A 44 -6.48 9.01 9.96
C ARG A 44 -5.99 7.92 10.90
N GLU A 45 -6.87 7.35 11.72
CA GLU A 45 -6.51 6.32 12.69
C GLU A 45 -5.98 5.04 12.04
N ALA A 46 -6.58 4.60 10.93
CA ALA A 46 -6.08 3.44 10.21
C ALA A 46 -4.67 3.69 9.64
N THR A 47 -4.42 4.92 9.14
CA THR A 47 -3.10 5.32 8.63
C THR A 47 -2.04 5.39 9.72
N GLU A 48 -2.39 6.00 10.87
CA GLU A 48 -1.51 6.09 12.04
C GLU A 48 -1.20 4.71 12.61
N HIS A 49 -2.19 3.82 12.66
CA HIS A 49 -2.01 2.44 13.12
C HIS A 49 -1.01 1.69 12.23
N TYR A 50 -1.18 1.75 10.92
CA TYR A 50 -0.24 1.15 9.97
C TYR A 50 1.18 1.66 10.19
N GLU A 51 1.36 2.98 10.26
CA GLU A 51 2.67 3.60 10.46
C GLU A 51 3.31 3.19 11.79
N LYS A 52 2.53 3.17 12.87
CA LYS A 52 2.99 2.75 14.19
C LYS A 52 3.44 1.29 14.19
N MET A 53 2.63 0.38 13.67
CA MET A 53 2.96 -1.06 13.63
C MET A 53 4.18 -1.33 12.77
N MET A 54 4.31 -0.66 11.62
CA MET A 54 5.50 -0.78 10.78
C MET A 54 6.76 -0.25 11.49
N LYS A 55 6.69 0.84 12.25
CA LYS A 55 7.85 1.35 13.02
C LYS A 55 8.26 0.42 14.17
N GLU A 56 7.29 -0.19 14.85
CA GLU A 56 7.54 -1.03 16.03
C GLU A 56 8.02 -2.43 15.64
N ARG A 57 7.46 -3.02 14.57
CA ARG A 57 7.71 -4.41 14.20
C ARG A 57 8.82 -4.57 13.15
N VAL A 58 9.02 -3.61 12.23
CA VAL A 58 10.09 -3.72 11.22
C VAL A 58 11.45 -3.40 11.85
N ARG A 59 12.41 -4.30 11.66
CA ARG A 59 13.83 -4.05 11.97
C ARG A 59 14.63 -3.93 10.69
N PHE A 60 15.37 -2.83 10.57
CA PHE A 60 16.26 -2.60 9.43
C PHE A 60 17.73 -2.75 9.82
N PRO A 61 18.60 -3.21 8.90
CA PRO A 61 18.27 -3.74 7.57
C PRO A 61 17.57 -5.10 7.65
N THR A 62 16.56 -5.34 6.82
CA THR A 62 15.91 -6.66 6.69
C THR A 62 16.73 -7.54 5.76
N GLU A 63 17.03 -8.78 6.14
CA GLU A 63 17.81 -9.70 5.28
C GLU A 63 17.03 -10.13 4.04
N THR A 64 15.70 -10.30 4.15
CA THR A 64 14.87 -10.75 3.03
C THR A 64 13.72 -9.78 2.72
N ASP A 65 13.27 -9.79 1.46
CA ASP A 65 12.07 -9.04 1.07
C ASP A 65 10.80 -9.60 1.71
N LYS A 66 10.74 -10.93 1.88
CA LYS A 66 9.55 -11.63 2.37
C LYS A 66 9.13 -11.18 3.77
N GLU A 67 10.08 -11.08 4.70
CA GLU A 67 9.79 -10.65 6.08
C GLU A 67 9.12 -9.27 6.12
N PHE A 68 9.63 -8.33 5.32
CA PHE A 68 9.07 -6.99 5.20
C PHE A 68 7.67 -7.04 4.57
N THR A 69 7.51 -7.80 3.48
CA THR A 69 6.24 -7.92 2.75
C THR A 69 5.15 -8.54 3.61
N GLU A 70 5.44 -9.65 4.28
CA GLU A 70 4.48 -10.37 5.13
C GLU A 70 4.01 -9.49 6.29
N LEU A 71 4.94 -8.80 6.94
CA LEU A 71 4.62 -7.85 8.00
C LEU A 71 3.80 -6.66 7.48
N SER A 72 4.17 -6.08 6.33
CA SER A 72 3.42 -4.99 5.72
C SER A 72 1.97 -5.40 5.39
N ILE A 73 1.76 -6.63 4.93
CA ILE A 73 0.43 -7.18 4.65
C ILE A 73 -0.38 -7.32 5.94
N GLU A 74 0.24 -7.80 7.03
CA GLU A 74 -0.43 -7.92 8.32
C GLU A 74 -0.85 -6.55 8.89
N CYS A 75 0.08 -5.58 8.90
CA CYS A 75 -0.21 -4.20 9.32
C CYS A 75 -1.32 -3.57 8.47
N GLU A 76 -1.33 -3.81 7.16
CA GLU A 76 -2.36 -3.31 6.24
C GLU A 76 -3.73 -3.94 6.52
N LYS A 77 -3.79 -5.23 6.86
CA LYS A 77 -5.04 -5.89 7.28
C LYS A 77 -5.59 -5.28 8.57
N GLU A 78 -4.74 -5.03 9.56
CA GLU A 78 -5.16 -4.40 10.83
C GLU A 78 -5.70 -2.99 10.58
N ALA A 79 -4.99 -2.17 9.79
CA ALA A 79 -5.42 -0.84 9.40
C ALA A 79 -6.76 -0.87 8.64
N LEU A 80 -6.93 -1.82 7.72
CA LEU A 80 -8.16 -2.00 6.97
C LEU A 80 -9.33 -2.31 7.90
N GLN A 81 -9.14 -3.18 8.90
CA GLN A 81 -10.17 -3.50 9.87
C GLN A 81 -10.58 -2.28 10.71
N ILE A 82 -9.63 -1.44 11.12
CA ILE A 82 -9.92 -0.18 11.82
C ILE A 82 -10.77 0.73 10.94
N PHE A 83 -10.37 0.93 9.68
CA PHE A 83 -11.13 1.72 8.72
C PHE A 83 -12.53 1.13 8.47
N MET A 84 -12.64 -0.19 8.28
CA MET A 84 -13.91 -0.89 8.07
C MET A 84 -14.84 -0.74 9.27
N LYS A 85 -14.33 -0.77 10.49
CA LYS A 85 -15.16 -0.71 11.69
C LYS A 85 -15.80 0.67 11.90
N LYS A 86 -15.12 1.73 11.49
CA LYS A 86 -15.53 3.12 11.75
C LYS A 86 -16.21 3.80 10.57
N SER A 87 -15.81 3.47 9.35
CA SER A 87 -16.37 4.13 8.17
C SER A 87 -17.83 3.75 7.94
N PHE A 88 -18.67 4.69 7.53
CA PHE A 88 -20.04 4.42 7.08
C PHE A 88 -20.55 5.54 6.16
N LYS A 89 -21.56 5.25 5.33
CA LYS A 89 -22.18 6.21 4.38
C LYS A 89 -21.16 6.97 3.51
N ASP A 90 -20.08 6.30 3.09
CA ASP A 90 -19.17 6.83 2.06
C ASP A 90 -19.77 6.59 0.68
N CYS A 91 -20.62 7.51 0.24
CA CYS A 91 -21.42 7.40 -0.99
C CYS A 91 -20.57 7.57 -2.26
N GLU A 92 -19.58 8.47 -2.24
CA GLU A 92 -18.69 8.76 -3.39
C GLU A 92 -17.34 8.04 -3.30
N LEU A 93 -17.15 7.23 -2.24
CA LEU A 93 -15.93 6.47 -1.99
C LEU A 93 -14.71 7.37 -1.79
N SER A 94 -14.93 8.62 -1.44
CA SER A 94 -13.88 9.62 -1.31
C SER A 94 -12.93 9.23 -0.19
N PHE A 95 -13.47 8.73 0.92
CA PHE A 95 -12.68 8.28 2.07
C PHE A 95 -12.01 6.93 1.82
N GLN A 96 -12.67 6.00 1.11
CA GLN A 96 -12.02 4.75 0.67
C GLN A 96 -10.83 5.01 -0.27
N LYS A 97 -11.00 5.90 -1.26
CA LYS A 97 -9.92 6.32 -2.17
C LYS A 97 -8.80 7.01 -1.39
N GLN A 98 -9.14 7.86 -0.43
CA GLN A 98 -8.18 8.53 0.44
C GLN A 98 -7.39 7.54 1.30
N TYR A 99 -8.07 6.57 1.92
CA TYR A 99 -7.43 5.49 2.68
C TYR A 99 -6.43 4.72 1.82
N LEU A 100 -6.86 4.25 0.64
CA LEU A 100 -5.98 3.50 -0.28
C LEU A 100 -4.77 4.32 -0.72
N LYS A 101 -4.95 5.60 -1.02
CA LYS A 101 -3.87 6.52 -1.36
C LYS A 101 -2.87 6.68 -0.21
N ASN A 102 -3.37 6.90 1.01
CA ASN A 102 -2.53 7.02 2.20
C ASN A 102 -1.75 5.73 2.46
N MET A 103 -2.38 4.56 2.29
CA MET A 103 -1.72 3.28 2.47
C MET A 103 -0.63 3.05 1.43
N GLU A 104 -0.88 3.37 0.16
CA GLU A 104 0.13 3.27 -0.89
C GLU A 104 1.30 4.21 -0.63
N GLN A 105 1.03 5.45 -0.20
CA GLN A 105 2.08 6.40 0.16
C GLN A 105 2.92 5.87 1.33
N LYS A 106 2.30 5.40 2.41
CA LYS A 106 3.02 4.87 3.57
C LYS A 106 3.84 3.63 3.22
N LYS A 107 3.28 2.70 2.44
CA LYS A 107 4.03 1.54 1.93
C LYS A 107 5.26 1.96 1.13
N HIS A 108 5.12 2.97 0.27
CA HIS A 108 6.25 3.50 -0.48
C HIS A 108 7.32 4.12 0.43
N GLU A 109 6.93 4.94 1.42
CA GLU A 109 7.85 5.54 2.41
C GLU A 109 8.68 4.47 3.14
N PHE A 110 8.05 3.38 3.61
CA PHE A 110 8.76 2.28 4.28
C PHE A 110 9.66 1.49 3.33
N SER A 111 9.26 1.29 2.08
CA SER A 111 10.08 0.63 1.06
C SER A 111 11.35 1.44 0.74
N GLU A 112 11.22 2.75 0.60
CA GLU A 112 12.37 3.65 0.41
C GLU A 112 13.28 3.64 1.64
N MET A 113 12.71 3.70 2.86
CA MET A 113 13.50 3.61 4.08
C MET A 113 14.28 2.29 4.18
N LYS A 114 13.65 1.17 3.78
CA LYS A 114 14.30 -0.14 3.71
C LYS A 114 15.50 -0.13 2.77
N ARG A 115 15.29 0.38 1.55
CA ARG A 115 16.33 0.52 0.53
C ARG A 115 17.48 1.39 1.02
N MET A 116 17.19 2.58 1.55
CA MET A 116 18.19 3.54 2.02
C MET A 116 19.00 3.00 3.20
N ARG A 117 18.37 2.36 4.19
CA ARG A 117 19.09 1.81 5.35
C ARG A 117 20.01 0.66 4.96
N SER A 118 19.57 -0.22 4.06
CA SER A 118 20.41 -1.28 3.51
C SER A 118 21.58 -0.71 2.72
N LEU A 119 21.34 0.27 1.83
CA LEU A 119 22.40 0.92 1.06
C LEU A 119 23.45 1.56 1.97
N LYS A 120 23.01 2.39 2.93
CA LYS A 120 23.90 3.07 3.87
C LYS A 120 24.77 2.09 4.65
N TYR A 121 24.17 1.00 5.14
CA TYR A 121 24.92 -0.03 5.87
C TYR A 121 25.96 -0.73 4.96
N CYS A 122 25.59 -1.04 3.71
CA CYS A 122 26.52 -1.62 2.75
C CYS A 122 27.68 -0.68 2.41
N GLU A 123 27.41 0.61 2.19
CA GLU A 123 28.43 1.63 1.94
C GLU A 123 29.38 1.81 3.12
N GLU A 124 28.86 1.76 4.35
CA GLU A 124 29.68 1.81 5.57
C GLU A 124 30.60 0.58 5.69
N LEU A 125 30.10 -0.62 5.36
CA LEU A 125 30.91 -1.85 5.32
C LEU A 125 31.98 -1.79 4.23
N ILE A 126 31.61 -1.37 3.01
CA ILE A 126 32.56 -1.18 1.91
C ILE A 126 33.67 -0.22 2.33
N ARG A 127 33.32 0.95 2.87
CA ARG A 127 34.27 1.96 3.37
C ARG A 127 35.17 1.42 4.48
N LYS A 128 34.61 0.62 5.40
CA LYS A 128 35.37 -0.03 6.48
C LYS A 128 36.42 -0.98 5.90
N HIS A 129 36.04 -1.84 4.95
CA HIS A 129 36.93 -2.84 4.38
C HIS A 129 37.91 -2.27 3.36
N SER A 130 37.55 -1.22 2.64
CA SER A 130 38.40 -0.58 1.64
C SER A 130 39.36 0.46 2.21
N LYS A 131 39.26 0.81 3.50
CA LYS A 131 40.03 1.91 4.11
C LYS A 131 41.52 1.89 3.78
N ASP A 132 42.18 0.76 4.00
CA ASP A 132 43.63 0.63 3.79
C ASP A 132 43.98 0.68 2.30
N HIS A 133 43.12 0.12 1.45
CA HIS A 133 43.26 0.17 0.00
C HIS A 133 43.10 1.60 -0.56
N GLU A 134 42.12 2.37 -0.06
CA GLU A 134 41.94 3.78 -0.44
C GLU A 134 43.12 4.64 0.00
N GLU A 135 43.70 4.36 1.17
CA GLU A 135 44.90 5.04 1.66
C GLU A 135 46.12 4.69 0.81
N ALA A 136 46.32 3.41 0.49
CA ALA A 136 47.37 2.95 -0.41
C ALA A 136 47.26 3.59 -1.81
N MET A 137 46.04 3.73 -2.34
CA MET A 137 45.81 4.47 -3.58
C MET A 137 46.21 5.94 -3.45
N ARG A 138 45.83 6.62 -2.37
CA ARG A 138 46.15 8.06 -2.18
C ARG A 138 47.65 8.32 -2.08
N GLN A 139 48.38 7.38 -1.47
CA GLN A 139 49.82 7.42 -1.34
C GLN A 139 50.55 6.98 -2.61
N GLY A 140 49.83 6.54 -3.65
CA GLY A 140 50.42 6.08 -4.91
C GLY A 140 51.13 4.73 -4.81
N LEU A 141 50.83 3.92 -3.78
CA LEU A 141 51.54 2.64 -3.54
C LEU A 141 51.28 1.59 -4.61
N TYR A 142 50.22 1.75 -5.41
CA TYR A 142 49.94 0.87 -6.55
C TYR A 142 50.61 1.34 -7.85
N CYS A 143 51.21 2.53 -7.88
CA CYS A 143 51.91 3.09 -9.04
C CYS A 143 53.40 2.73 -9.05
N THR A 144 53.74 1.55 -8.55
CA THR A 144 55.11 1.00 -8.51
C THR A 144 55.16 -0.30 -9.32
N PRO A 145 56.35 -0.77 -9.74
CA PRO A 145 56.48 -2.08 -10.38
C PRO A 145 55.81 -3.20 -9.58
N GLY A 146 54.86 -3.93 -10.20
CA GLY A 146 54.07 -4.98 -9.56
C GLY A 146 52.83 -4.51 -8.78
N GLY A 147 52.58 -3.20 -8.74
CA GLY A 147 51.45 -2.60 -8.03
C GLY A 147 50.09 -3.02 -8.57
N TYR A 148 49.97 -3.37 -9.86
CA TYR A 148 48.73 -3.89 -10.44
C TYR A 148 48.30 -5.22 -9.82
N GLN A 149 49.25 -6.13 -9.58
CA GLN A 149 48.94 -7.41 -8.93
C GLN A 149 48.50 -7.19 -7.49
N LYS A 150 49.21 -6.31 -6.76
CA LYS A 150 48.88 -5.97 -5.37
C LYS A 150 47.49 -5.33 -5.25
N PHE A 151 47.12 -4.45 -6.19
CA PHE A 151 45.79 -3.86 -6.27
C PHE A 151 44.69 -4.91 -6.38
N GLN A 152 44.87 -5.92 -7.24
CA GLN A 152 43.89 -6.98 -7.42
C GLN A 152 43.73 -7.86 -6.17
N GLU A 153 44.84 -8.20 -5.52
CA GLU A 153 44.81 -8.99 -4.27
C GLU A 153 44.05 -8.25 -3.17
N ASP A 154 44.32 -6.95 -3.00
CA ASP A 154 43.65 -6.13 -1.99
C ASP A 154 42.16 -5.97 -2.32
N MET A 155 41.81 -5.78 -3.61
CA MET A 155 40.42 -5.78 -4.06
C MET A 155 39.69 -7.10 -3.78
N GLY A 156 40.36 -8.23 -4.03
CA GLY A 156 39.81 -9.56 -3.72
C GLY A 156 39.50 -9.72 -2.23
N GLN A 157 40.41 -9.26 -1.36
CA GLN A 157 40.21 -9.29 0.09
C GLN A 157 39.05 -8.39 0.54
N ILE A 158 38.85 -7.22 -0.07
CA ILE A 158 37.72 -6.33 0.25
C ILE A 158 36.40 -7.03 -0.07
N VAL A 159 36.29 -7.61 -1.27
CA VAL A 159 35.09 -8.34 -1.72
C VAL A 159 34.82 -9.53 -0.81
N GLU A 160 35.85 -10.31 -0.46
CA GLU A 160 35.71 -11.45 0.43
C GLU A 160 35.23 -11.04 1.83
N ARG A 161 35.84 -10.01 2.43
CA ARG A 161 35.46 -9.51 3.76
C ARG A 161 34.02 -8.98 3.75
N TYR A 162 33.64 -8.20 2.74
CA TYR A 162 32.28 -7.70 2.58
C TYR A 162 31.25 -8.84 2.45
N ASN A 163 31.57 -9.87 1.67
CA ASN A 163 30.66 -11.00 1.47
C ASN A 163 30.41 -11.80 2.76
N LYS A 164 31.41 -11.86 3.66
CA LYS A 164 31.30 -12.53 4.98
C LYS A 164 30.45 -11.76 6.01
N GLU A 165 30.25 -10.45 5.87
CA GLU A 165 29.47 -9.65 6.83
C GLU A 165 27.96 -9.96 6.73
N PRO A 166 27.24 -10.30 7.80
CA PRO A 166 25.80 -10.56 7.76
C PRO A 166 24.95 -9.27 7.74
N GLY A 167 23.63 -9.39 7.56
CA GLY A 167 22.70 -8.27 7.76
C GLY A 167 22.77 -7.14 6.72
N LYS A 168 23.35 -7.37 5.54
CA LYS A 168 23.51 -6.33 4.49
C LYS A 168 22.19 -5.84 3.89
N GLY A 169 21.21 -6.74 3.83
CA GLY A 169 19.88 -6.48 3.27
C GLY A 169 19.84 -6.37 1.74
N LEU A 170 18.73 -5.85 1.22
CA LEU A 170 18.37 -5.88 -0.21
C LEU A 170 19.40 -5.22 -1.14
N GLN A 171 20.15 -4.23 -0.68
CA GLN A 171 21.11 -3.47 -1.50
C GLN A 171 22.52 -4.08 -1.51
N ALA A 172 22.73 -5.23 -0.84
CA ALA A 172 24.04 -5.85 -0.70
C ALA A 172 24.77 -6.07 -2.03
N GLU A 173 24.08 -6.66 -3.00
CA GLU A 173 24.67 -6.98 -4.31
C GLU A 173 24.88 -5.73 -5.15
N SER A 174 23.89 -4.83 -5.22
CA SER A 174 23.99 -3.59 -6.01
C SER A 174 25.13 -2.70 -5.52
N ALA A 175 25.22 -2.47 -4.20
CA ALA A 175 26.26 -1.61 -3.63
C ALA A 175 27.67 -2.17 -3.89
N LEU A 176 27.84 -3.49 -3.82
CA LEU A 176 29.11 -4.14 -4.15
C LEU A 176 29.46 -4.01 -5.63
N GLN A 177 28.49 -4.26 -6.51
CA GLN A 177 28.69 -4.14 -7.97
C GLN A 177 29.05 -2.70 -8.36
N ASP A 178 28.37 -1.69 -7.79
CA ASP A 178 28.67 -0.27 -8.01
C ASP A 178 30.09 0.10 -7.53
N PHE A 179 30.50 -0.42 -6.36
CA PHE A 179 31.86 -0.25 -5.86
C PHE A 179 32.90 -0.88 -6.81
N ILE A 180 32.70 -2.13 -7.22
CA ILE A 180 33.61 -2.82 -8.14
C ILE A 180 33.71 -2.07 -9.47
N MET A 181 32.59 -1.62 -10.04
CA MET A 181 32.57 -0.81 -11.26
C MET A 181 33.44 0.44 -11.12
N THR A 182 33.29 1.17 -10.01
CA THR A 182 34.08 2.39 -9.74
C THR A 182 35.58 2.10 -9.66
N LYS A 183 35.98 0.93 -9.13
CA LYS A 183 37.38 0.51 -9.02
C LYS A 183 37.96 -0.06 -10.30
N GLU A 184 37.13 -0.62 -11.19
CA GLU A 184 37.57 -1.18 -12.47
C GLU A 184 38.15 -0.10 -13.39
N THR A 185 37.62 1.12 -13.36
CA THR A 185 38.19 2.27 -14.11
C THR A 185 39.59 2.62 -13.62
N LEU A 186 39.81 2.63 -12.30
CA LEU A 186 41.13 2.92 -11.70
C LEU A 186 42.12 1.78 -11.95
N LYS A 187 41.63 0.53 -11.96
CA LYS A 187 42.43 -0.66 -12.27
C LYS A 187 43.13 -0.53 -13.62
N ILE A 188 42.44 -0.03 -14.65
CA ILE A 188 43.00 0.16 -16.00
C ILE A 188 44.16 1.17 -15.98
N SER A 189 44.03 2.28 -15.24
CA SER A 189 45.10 3.28 -15.13
C SER A 189 46.34 2.73 -14.43
N ILE A 190 46.16 2.02 -13.31
CA ILE A 190 47.25 1.38 -12.56
C ILE A 190 47.98 0.36 -13.43
N MET A 191 47.22 -0.50 -14.12
CA MET A 191 47.76 -1.49 -15.06
C MET A 191 48.58 -0.87 -16.19
N LYS A 192 48.13 0.26 -16.76
CA LYS A 192 48.88 0.95 -17.84
C LYS A 192 50.22 1.51 -17.35
N ALA A 193 50.26 1.99 -16.10
CA ALA A 193 51.47 2.55 -15.47
C ALA A 193 52.47 1.49 -14.96
N ASP A 194 52.04 0.23 -14.79
CA ASP A 194 52.91 -0.84 -14.30
C ASP A 194 53.84 -1.36 -15.41
N GLU A 195 55.13 -1.06 -15.30
CA GLU A 195 56.17 -1.45 -16.26
C GLU A 195 56.51 -2.95 -16.23
N THR A 196 56.05 -3.69 -15.21
CA THR A 196 56.28 -5.15 -15.13
C THR A 196 55.39 -5.95 -16.09
N LEU A 197 54.34 -5.32 -16.63
CA LEU A 197 53.41 -5.93 -17.57
C LEU A 197 53.82 -5.67 -19.01
N THR A 198 53.75 -6.70 -19.84
CA THR A 198 53.91 -6.56 -21.29
C THR A 198 52.70 -5.85 -21.91
N GLU A 199 52.91 -5.18 -23.05
CA GLU A 199 51.82 -4.51 -23.78
C GLU A 199 50.70 -5.46 -24.19
N GLN A 200 51.03 -6.73 -24.48
CA GLN A 200 50.03 -7.75 -24.76
C GLN A 200 49.17 -8.07 -23.52
N GLN A 201 49.79 -8.23 -22.34
CA GLN A 201 49.06 -8.44 -21.08
C GLN A 201 48.16 -7.25 -20.73
N LYS A 202 48.65 -6.02 -20.91
CA LYS A 202 47.86 -4.80 -20.69
C LYS A 202 46.63 -4.75 -21.60
N LYS A 203 46.78 -5.05 -22.89
CA LYS A 203 45.67 -5.07 -23.85
C LYS A 203 44.64 -6.15 -23.55
N ASP A 204 45.11 -7.35 -23.20
CA ASP A 204 44.22 -8.47 -22.86
C ASP A 204 43.40 -8.18 -21.60
N GLU A 205 44.02 -7.54 -20.61
CA GLU A 205 43.37 -7.20 -19.36
C GLU A 205 42.44 -5.98 -19.48
N GLU A 206 42.76 -5.00 -20.31
CA GLU A 206 41.83 -3.92 -20.67
C GLU A 206 40.54 -4.50 -21.27
N ASN A 207 40.67 -5.43 -22.23
CA ASN A 207 39.52 -6.12 -22.82
C ASN A 207 38.71 -6.92 -21.79
N ARG A 208 39.37 -7.61 -20.84
CA ARG A 208 38.69 -8.32 -19.74
C ARG A 208 37.94 -7.35 -18.82
N SER A 209 38.54 -6.20 -18.52
CA SER A 209 37.96 -5.16 -17.68
C SER A 209 36.70 -4.57 -18.32
N CYS A 210 36.76 -4.25 -19.63
CA CYS A 210 35.60 -3.81 -20.40
C CYS A 210 34.45 -4.82 -20.35
N ARG A 211 34.73 -6.11 -20.63
CA ARG A 211 33.71 -7.18 -20.54
C ARG A 211 33.10 -7.31 -19.16
N LYS A 212 33.92 -7.19 -18.11
CA LYS A 212 33.45 -7.27 -16.72
C LYS A 212 32.55 -6.09 -16.35
N MET A 213 32.88 -4.87 -16.79
CA MET A 213 32.01 -3.70 -16.60
C MET A 213 30.66 -3.88 -17.29
N GLU A 214 30.64 -4.36 -18.53
CA GLU A 214 29.39 -4.66 -19.26
C GLU A 214 28.54 -5.72 -18.53
N GLU A 215 29.18 -6.76 -17.99
CA GLU A 215 28.50 -7.81 -17.22
C GLU A 215 27.91 -7.27 -15.91
N LEU A 216 28.66 -6.43 -15.19
CA LEU A 216 28.19 -5.79 -13.97
C LEU A 216 27.00 -4.85 -14.25
N GLU A 217 27.09 -4.01 -15.29
CA GLU A 217 25.98 -3.16 -15.69
C GLU A 217 24.72 -3.95 -16.03
N LYS A 218 24.88 -5.09 -16.72
CA LYS A 218 23.77 -5.99 -17.04
C LYS A 218 23.16 -6.58 -15.76
N LYS A 219 23.98 -7.07 -14.83
CA LYS A 219 23.53 -7.61 -13.54
C LYS A 219 22.79 -6.56 -12.70
N ILE A 220 23.29 -5.33 -12.63
CA ILE A 220 22.61 -4.22 -11.93
C ILE A 220 21.23 -3.97 -12.55
N LYS A 221 21.12 -3.96 -13.89
CA LYS A 221 19.85 -3.78 -14.60
C LYS A 221 18.87 -4.93 -14.33
N GLU A 222 19.34 -6.18 -14.36
CA GLU A 222 18.53 -7.38 -14.08
C GLU A 222 18.02 -7.39 -12.63
N LEU A 223 18.86 -7.03 -11.66
CA LEU A 223 18.47 -6.91 -10.25
C LEU A 223 17.38 -5.86 -10.05
N LYS A 224 17.52 -4.68 -10.66
CA LYS A 224 16.51 -3.61 -10.62
C LYS A 224 15.18 -4.09 -11.21
N LEU A 225 15.21 -4.73 -12.38
CA LEU A 225 14.00 -5.24 -13.03
C LEU A 225 13.31 -6.35 -12.20
N SER A 226 14.09 -7.24 -11.59
CA SER A 226 13.57 -8.30 -10.71
C SER A 226 12.89 -7.71 -9.46
N GLN A 227 13.48 -6.68 -8.85
CA GLN A 227 12.89 -5.97 -7.70
C GLN A 227 11.59 -5.25 -8.07
N GLU A 228 11.56 -4.56 -9.21
CA GLU A 228 10.35 -3.90 -9.72
C GLU A 228 9.21 -4.90 -9.98
N SER A 229 9.52 -6.04 -10.58
CA SER A 229 8.55 -7.10 -10.87
C SER A 229 7.92 -7.67 -9.59
N LYS A 230 8.74 -8.02 -8.58
CA LYS A 230 8.26 -8.52 -7.28
C LYS A 230 7.38 -7.48 -6.58
N THR A 231 7.81 -6.22 -6.57
CA THR A 231 7.05 -5.11 -5.98
C THR A 231 5.69 -4.94 -6.68
N ALA A 232 5.62 -5.07 -8.00
CA ALA A 232 4.38 -4.96 -8.75
C ALA A 232 3.40 -6.10 -8.42
N GLU A 233 3.91 -7.33 -8.25
CA GLU A 233 3.08 -8.47 -7.87
C GLU A 233 2.51 -8.32 -6.45
N GLU A 234 3.30 -7.84 -5.50
CA GLU A 234 2.87 -7.57 -4.13
C GLU A 234 1.82 -6.46 -4.05
N LYS A 235 2.01 -5.37 -4.79
CA LYS A 235 1.01 -4.30 -4.93
C LYS A 235 -0.32 -4.82 -5.47
N LYS A 236 -0.27 -5.74 -6.43
CA LYS A 236 -1.49 -6.37 -6.98
C LYS A 236 -2.19 -7.25 -5.94
N ARG A 237 -1.44 -8.08 -5.19
CA ARG A 237 -2.03 -8.96 -4.17
C ARG A 237 -2.70 -8.18 -3.04
N THR A 238 -2.06 -7.12 -2.55
CA THR A 238 -2.61 -6.26 -1.50
C THR A 238 -3.85 -5.50 -1.99
N ALA A 239 -3.84 -5.03 -3.24
CA ALA A 239 -5.00 -4.45 -3.89
C ALA A 239 -6.20 -5.40 -3.96
N ASP A 240 -6.00 -6.62 -4.44
CA ASP A 240 -7.04 -7.67 -4.55
C ASP A 240 -7.66 -7.97 -3.17
N MET A 241 -6.85 -8.02 -2.12
CA MET A 241 -7.29 -8.26 -0.75
C MET A 241 -8.14 -7.11 -0.21
N ASN A 242 -7.64 -5.87 -0.30
CA ASN A 242 -8.37 -4.69 0.17
C ASN A 242 -9.71 -4.57 -0.55
N LEU A 243 -9.72 -4.79 -1.86
CA LEU A 243 -10.93 -4.84 -2.67
C LEU A 243 -11.95 -5.82 -2.10
N THR A 244 -11.55 -7.08 -1.94
CA THR A 244 -12.47 -8.14 -1.50
C THR A 244 -13.14 -7.76 -0.18
N ALA A 245 -12.37 -7.21 0.75
CA ALA A 245 -12.90 -6.74 2.04
C ALA A 245 -13.87 -5.54 1.92
N PHE A 246 -13.60 -4.57 1.03
CA PHE A 246 -14.56 -3.48 0.77
C PHE A 246 -15.88 -4.02 0.21
N LEU A 247 -15.81 -4.99 -0.71
CA LEU A 247 -17.01 -5.58 -1.32
C LEU A 247 -17.82 -6.37 -0.30
N GLU A 248 -17.15 -7.15 0.55
CA GLU A 248 -17.79 -7.90 1.65
C GLU A 248 -18.46 -6.97 2.66
N LYS A 249 -17.81 -5.87 3.03
CA LYS A 249 -18.41 -4.88 3.92
C LYS A 249 -19.66 -4.25 3.29
N LYS A 250 -19.59 -3.80 2.03
CA LYS A 250 -20.74 -3.17 1.37
C LYS A 250 -21.92 -4.15 1.25
N LEU A 251 -21.66 -5.43 0.97
CA LEU A 251 -22.69 -6.48 1.02
C LEU A 251 -23.33 -6.57 2.40
N SER A 252 -22.52 -6.62 3.45
CA SER A 252 -23.00 -6.67 4.83
C SER A 252 -23.81 -5.43 5.22
N ASP A 253 -23.37 -4.23 4.80
CA ASP A 253 -24.08 -2.97 5.06
C ASP A 253 -25.46 -2.97 4.38
N ILE A 254 -25.53 -3.47 3.14
CA ILE A 254 -26.80 -3.60 2.39
C ILE A 254 -27.74 -4.59 3.08
N GLN A 255 -27.24 -5.75 3.48
CA GLN A 255 -28.03 -6.76 4.20
C GLN A 255 -28.58 -6.20 5.51
N MET A 256 -27.75 -5.52 6.30
CA MET A 256 -28.17 -4.87 7.54
C MET A 256 -29.23 -3.78 7.28
N MET A 257 -29.07 -2.98 6.21
CA MET A 257 -30.06 -1.98 5.84
C MET A 257 -31.39 -2.62 5.44
N GLN A 258 -31.37 -3.71 4.66
CA GLN A 258 -32.57 -4.45 4.28
C GLN A 258 -33.29 -5.04 5.50
N GLU A 259 -32.55 -5.59 6.46
CA GLU A 259 -33.12 -6.13 7.69
C GLU A 259 -33.79 -5.04 8.54
N LYS A 260 -33.10 -3.90 8.76
CA LYS A 260 -33.67 -2.76 9.49
C LYS A 260 -34.92 -2.20 8.80
N LEU A 261 -34.90 -2.15 7.46
CA LEU A 261 -36.04 -1.66 6.68
C LEU A 261 -37.24 -2.61 6.78
N ASN A 262 -37.01 -3.93 6.77
CA ASN A 262 -38.04 -4.92 7.02
C ASN A 262 -38.67 -4.77 8.42
N LEU A 263 -37.87 -4.49 9.46
CA LEU A 263 -38.39 -4.24 10.80
C LEU A 263 -39.29 -3.00 10.85
N VAL A 264 -38.90 -1.91 10.20
CA VAL A 264 -39.71 -0.68 10.10
C VAL A 264 -41.02 -0.96 9.35
N MET A 265 -40.96 -1.71 8.24
CA MET A 265 -42.15 -2.12 7.50
C MET A 265 -43.11 -2.95 8.37
N GLN A 266 -42.61 -3.95 9.10
CA GLN A 266 -43.43 -4.76 9.99
C GLN A 266 -44.08 -3.94 11.12
N ALA A 267 -43.34 -2.97 11.69
CA ALA A 267 -43.89 -2.09 12.71
C ALA A 267 -45.05 -1.24 12.15
N LYS A 268 -44.86 -0.64 10.96
CA LYS A 268 -45.91 0.14 10.28
C LYS A 268 -47.12 -0.71 9.88
N GLU A 269 -46.92 -1.96 9.45
CA GLU A 269 -48.02 -2.90 9.14
C GLU A 269 -48.82 -3.25 10.41
N ARG A 270 -48.17 -3.42 11.56
CA ARG A 270 -48.85 -3.64 12.85
C ARG A 270 -49.66 -2.41 13.27
N GLU A 271 -49.07 -1.21 13.20
CA GLU A 271 -49.77 0.04 13.52
C GLU A 271 -50.99 0.25 12.63
N GLN A 272 -50.84 0.06 11.32
CA GLN A 272 -51.94 0.12 10.37
C GLN A 272 -53.10 -0.83 10.75
N GLY A 273 -52.78 -2.07 11.13
CA GLY A 273 -53.76 -3.06 11.57
C GLY A 273 -54.50 -2.65 12.86
N LEU A 274 -53.78 -2.07 13.83
CA LEU A 274 -54.36 -1.57 15.06
C LEU A 274 -55.36 -0.44 14.79
N TYR A 275 -54.97 0.59 14.03
CA TYR A 275 -55.86 1.71 13.68
C TYR A 275 -57.09 1.24 12.91
N THR A 276 -56.93 0.27 12.00
CA THR A 276 -58.06 -0.35 11.29
C THR A 276 -59.02 -1.04 12.26
N SER A 277 -58.51 -1.81 13.22
CA SER A 277 -59.34 -2.53 14.20
C SER A 277 -60.06 -1.61 15.20
N GLN A 278 -59.52 -0.42 15.43
CA GLN A 278 -60.08 0.60 16.33
C GLN A 278 -61.05 1.56 15.62
N GLY A 279 -61.24 1.43 14.29
CA GLY A 279 -62.14 2.27 13.50
C GLY A 279 -61.56 3.61 13.04
N PHE A 280 -60.26 3.83 13.21
CA PHE A 280 -59.53 5.02 12.76
C PHE A 280 -59.05 4.85 11.31
N TYR A 281 -59.97 4.95 10.37
CA TYR A 281 -59.71 4.62 8.97
C TYR A 281 -58.82 5.64 8.23
N GLU A 282 -58.86 6.92 8.62
CA GLU A 282 -58.03 7.97 8.00
C GLU A 282 -56.54 7.76 8.32
N GLU A 283 -56.22 7.49 9.58
CA GLU A 283 -54.86 7.17 10.03
C GLU A 283 -54.37 5.84 9.43
N ALA A 284 -55.25 4.83 9.39
CA ALA A 284 -54.93 3.55 8.75
C ALA A 284 -54.61 3.70 7.25
N ASP A 285 -55.30 4.59 6.54
CA ASP A 285 -55.00 4.86 5.13
C ASP A 285 -53.69 5.64 4.95
N MET A 286 -53.38 6.58 5.85
CA MET A 286 -52.09 7.26 5.87
C MET A 286 -50.91 6.26 6.04
N TYR A 287 -51.00 5.30 6.97
CA TYR A 287 -49.99 4.25 7.12
C TYR A 287 -49.92 3.33 5.89
N ARG A 288 -51.05 3.02 5.27
CA ARG A 288 -51.12 2.24 4.02
C ARG A 288 -50.37 2.94 2.89
N GLN A 289 -50.55 4.25 2.73
CA GLN A 289 -49.85 5.05 1.73
C GLN A 289 -48.34 5.10 2.00
N GLN A 290 -47.92 5.34 3.25
CA GLN A 290 -46.50 5.30 3.63
C GLN A 290 -45.85 3.93 3.35
N LEU A 291 -46.56 2.83 3.61
CA LEU A 291 -46.09 1.47 3.29
C LEU A 291 -45.94 1.25 1.79
N LYS A 292 -46.84 1.81 0.97
CA LYS A 292 -46.77 1.74 -0.49
C LYS A 292 -45.56 2.50 -1.02
N ASP A 293 -45.31 3.70 -0.52
CA ASP A 293 -44.16 4.51 -0.91
C ASP A 293 -42.84 3.84 -0.52
N LEU A 294 -42.76 3.34 0.72
CA LEU A 294 -41.57 2.65 1.23
C LEU A 294 -41.27 1.36 0.44
N LYS A 295 -42.30 0.57 0.09
CA LYS A 295 -42.16 -0.62 -0.79
C LYS A 295 -41.68 -0.21 -2.19
N GLY A 296 -42.15 0.93 -2.71
CA GLY A 296 -41.70 1.49 -3.98
C GLY A 296 -40.23 1.90 -3.99
N GLU A 297 -39.75 2.52 -2.92
CA GLU A 297 -38.33 2.88 -2.75
C GLU A 297 -37.42 1.65 -2.66
N VAL A 298 -37.85 0.62 -1.91
CA VAL A 298 -37.13 -0.66 -1.82
C VAL A 298 -36.94 -1.31 -3.19
N GLU A 299 -37.99 -1.36 -4.00
CA GLU A 299 -37.92 -1.97 -5.34
C GLU A 299 -37.05 -1.16 -6.31
N LYS A 300 -36.98 0.16 -6.17
CA LYS A 300 -36.02 0.99 -6.92
C LYS A 300 -34.58 0.67 -6.53
N LEU A 301 -34.30 0.52 -5.24
CA LEU A 301 -32.97 0.18 -4.72
C LEU A 301 -32.51 -1.21 -5.17
N LYS A 302 -33.42 -2.18 -5.32
CA LYS A 302 -33.12 -3.52 -5.86
C LYS A 302 -32.86 -3.54 -7.38
N LYS A 303 -33.49 -2.64 -8.15
CA LYS A 303 -33.43 -2.64 -9.63
C LYS A 303 -32.17 -2.01 -10.21
N THR A 304 -31.54 -1.06 -9.52
CA THR A 304 -30.13 -0.76 -9.75
C THR A 304 -29.36 -2.01 -9.37
N SER A 305 -28.88 -2.76 -10.36
CA SER A 305 -27.95 -3.86 -10.15
C SER A 305 -26.76 -3.30 -9.38
N TRP A 306 -26.79 -3.45 -8.06
CA TRP A 306 -25.76 -2.94 -7.17
C TRP A 306 -24.39 -3.53 -7.54
N VAL A 307 -24.38 -4.69 -8.21
CA VAL A 307 -23.23 -5.29 -8.87
C VAL A 307 -22.61 -4.36 -9.91
N ASP A 308 -23.38 -3.76 -10.80
CA ASP A 308 -22.86 -2.85 -11.83
C ASP A 308 -22.32 -1.56 -11.19
N SER A 309 -23.05 -1.03 -10.19
CA SER A 309 -22.57 0.13 -9.41
C SER A 309 -21.27 -0.17 -8.65
N ALA A 310 -21.10 -1.38 -8.13
CA ALA A 310 -19.89 -1.80 -7.42
C ALA A 310 -18.71 -2.10 -8.37
N VAL A 311 -18.99 -2.55 -9.60
CA VAL A 311 -17.98 -2.74 -10.67
C VAL A 311 -17.52 -1.39 -11.26
N ASP A 312 -18.41 -0.42 -11.41
CA ASP A 312 -18.06 0.93 -11.87
C ASP A 312 -17.23 1.68 -10.81
N MET A 313 -17.68 1.62 -9.55
CA MET A 313 -16.93 2.03 -8.36
C MET A 313 -15.51 1.47 -8.33
N PHE A 314 -15.36 0.23 -8.77
CA PHE A 314 -14.07 -0.43 -8.83
C PHE A 314 -13.18 0.10 -9.94
N CYS A 315 -13.72 0.28 -11.14
CA CYS A 315 -13.00 0.90 -12.26
C CYS A 315 -12.45 2.28 -11.85
N ASP A 316 -13.24 3.07 -11.11
CA ASP A 316 -12.83 4.39 -10.62
C ASP A 316 -11.68 4.32 -9.62
N ILE A 317 -11.72 3.40 -8.65
CA ILE A 317 -10.64 3.24 -7.64
C ILE A 317 -9.34 2.81 -8.32
N VAL A 318 -9.43 1.88 -9.27
CA VAL A 318 -8.26 1.33 -9.98
C VAL A 318 -7.63 2.37 -10.91
N GLN A 319 -8.44 3.16 -11.61
CA GLN A 319 -7.96 4.28 -12.42
C GLN A 319 -7.29 5.36 -11.55
N PHE A 320 -7.86 5.65 -10.37
CA PHE A 320 -7.33 6.65 -9.44
C PHE A 320 -5.94 6.30 -8.89
N ILE A 321 -5.66 5.02 -8.64
CA ILE A 321 -4.36 4.56 -8.09
C ILE A 321 -3.28 4.46 -9.20
N SER A 322 -3.60 4.80 -10.45
CA SER A 322 -2.66 4.79 -11.59
C SER A 322 -1.98 3.43 -11.80
N TRP A 323 -2.68 2.32 -11.53
CA TRP A 323 -2.15 0.99 -11.81
C TRP A 323 -2.02 0.75 -13.32
N LYS A 324 -0.93 0.08 -13.75
CA LYS A 324 -0.68 -0.23 -15.16
C LYS A 324 -1.72 -1.21 -15.71
N GLY A 325 -2.04 -1.11 -17.01
CA GLY A 325 -3.17 -1.79 -17.65
C GLY A 325 -3.31 -3.31 -17.39
N ALA A 326 -2.21 -4.06 -17.27
CA ALA A 326 -2.28 -5.49 -16.95
C ALA A 326 -2.76 -5.78 -15.51
N VAL A 327 -2.41 -4.90 -14.56
CA VAL A 327 -2.88 -4.96 -13.17
C VAL A 327 -4.37 -4.60 -13.14
N VAL A 328 -4.76 -3.52 -13.82
CA VAL A 328 -6.16 -3.07 -13.95
C VAL A 328 -7.06 -4.17 -14.52
N ALA A 329 -6.66 -4.80 -15.62
CA ALA A 329 -7.46 -5.82 -16.28
C ALA A 329 -7.65 -7.09 -15.40
N GLY A 330 -6.63 -7.46 -14.62
CA GLY A 330 -6.73 -8.58 -13.67
C GLY A 330 -7.68 -8.27 -12.52
N LEU A 331 -7.53 -7.09 -11.94
CA LEU A 331 -8.36 -6.53 -10.88
C LEU A 331 -9.84 -6.46 -11.26
N VAL A 332 -10.16 -5.98 -12.49
CA VAL A 332 -11.56 -5.87 -12.98
C VAL A 332 -12.18 -7.26 -13.14
N ARG A 333 -11.38 -8.25 -13.53
CA ARG A 333 -11.82 -9.64 -13.61
C ARG A 333 -12.14 -10.20 -12.22
N THR A 334 -11.28 -9.98 -11.23
CA THR A 334 -11.52 -10.39 -9.83
C THR A 334 -12.84 -9.82 -9.30
N ALA A 335 -13.08 -8.52 -9.46
CA ALA A 335 -14.32 -7.87 -9.03
C ALA A 335 -15.55 -8.48 -9.71
N ARG A 336 -15.50 -8.65 -11.03
CA ARG A 336 -16.60 -9.23 -11.83
C ARG A 336 -16.90 -10.67 -11.41
N ASP A 337 -15.88 -11.48 -11.17
CA ASP A 337 -16.04 -12.88 -10.77
C ASP A 337 -16.58 -13.01 -9.34
N PHE A 338 -16.17 -12.13 -8.42
CA PHE A 338 -16.72 -12.05 -7.07
C PHE A 338 -18.23 -11.81 -7.09
N PHE A 339 -18.69 -10.83 -7.87
CA PHE A 339 -20.12 -10.52 -7.96
C PHE A 339 -20.93 -11.57 -8.70
N LYS A 340 -20.39 -12.17 -9.76
CA LYS A 340 -21.06 -13.29 -10.45
C LYS A 340 -21.29 -14.49 -9.52
N LYS A 341 -20.36 -14.77 -8.60
CA LYS A 341 -20.49 -15.87 -7.63
C LYS A 341 -21.46 -15.58 -6.48
N LYS A 342 -21.65 -14.30 -6.12
CA LYS A 342 -22.47 -13.87 -4.96
C LYS A 342 -23.86 -13.35 -5.36
N GLY A 343 -24.07 -13.02 -6.63
CA GLY A 343 -25.34 -12.55 -7.19
C GLY A 343 -26.22 -13.65 -7.82
N SER A 344 -25.74 -14.90 -7.82
CA SER A 344 -26.57 -16.10 -8.02
C SER A 344 -26.91 -16.71 -6.67
#